data_AF-A0A7W4GL00-F1
#
_entry.id   AF-A0A7W4GL00-F1
#
_cell.length_a   1.000
_cell.length_b   1.000
_cell.length_c   1.000
_cell.angle_alpha   90.00
_cell.angle_beta   90.00
_cell.angle_gamma   90.00
#
_symmetry.space_group_name_H-M   'P 1'
#
loop_
_entity.id
_entity.type
_entity.pdbx_description
1 polymer ?
#
loop_
_entity_poly.entity_id
_entity_poly.type
_entity_poly.pdbx_seq_one_letter_code
_entity_poly.pdbx_strand_id
1 'polypeptide(L)'
;MKNGTSILSITSLLILLGGVFFFVSKKNALNEISTIRERAENYSLVMLQDLGYGGLIHNVKNYLLRRDPEYYKQGKDNVANLKQLNTVIVGVSNPTILQNHADLMSMIDHYDKALDIIKNNVDLDTLTLDSYIAFDDIKTIEIVYDIQAANIIIKQTYTKASEELLFIMVAFIVTSVILFCISIISHLKESEVNRYIAQKEKLAASKVEKALSTENSLLKISNKILPKKFDTNITSPTLYSSYRIKGNDCDISLAKIAIFILLSNKKIQYFIEGDLLSMRRVINLKGDIKVLNQLLRKVGLNVDLSEVNVNENKGY
;
A
#
# COMPACT_ATOMS: atom_id res chain seq x y z
N MET A 1 11.75 -17.48 -3.86
CA MET A 1 10.37 -16.92 -3.78
C MET A 1 10.02 -16.26 -2.43
N LYS A 2 10.91 -16.27 -1.42
CA LYS A 2 10.66 -15.67 -0.08
C LYS A 2 10.26 -14.18 -0.05
N ASN A 3 10.43 -13.43 -1.13
CA ASN A 3 10.20 -11.98 -1.13
C ASN A 3 8.72 -11.60 -1.35
N GLY A 4 7.90 -12.49 -1.92
CA GLY A 4 6.54 -12.15 -2.35
C GLY A 4 5.56 -11.84 -1.20
N THR A 5 5.61 -12.60 -0.11
CA THR A 5 4.72 -12.45 1.05
C THR A 5 5.06 -11.19 1.87
N SER A 6 6.35 -10.87 1.99
CA SER A 6 6.83 -9.63 2.60
C SER A 6 6.39 -8.39 1.81
N ILE A 7 6.38 -8.46 0.47
CA ILE A 7 5.92 -7.33 -0.36
C ILE A 7 4.43 -7.04 -0.11
N LEU A 8 3.57 -8.06 -0.06
CA LEU A 8 2.12 -7.86 0.16
C LEU A 8 1.80 -7.25 1.53
N SER A 9 2.49 -7.67 2.58
CA SER A 9 2.30 -7.12 3.93
C SER A 9 2.79 -5.68 4.03
N ILE A 10 3.94 -5.36 3.42
CA ILE A 10 4.45 -3.99 3.32
C ILE A 10 3.49 -3.11 2.52
N THR A 11 2.96 -3.59 1.39
CA THR A 11 1.99 -2.83 0.59
C THR A 11 0.70 -2.54 1.35
N SER A 12 0.17 -3.53 2.09
CA SER A 12 -1.01 -3.32 2.95
C SER A 12 -0.75 -2.23 4.01
N LEU A 13 0.41 -2.28 4.68
CA LEU A 13 0.81 -1.27 5.65
C LEU A 13 0.93 0.12 5.03
N LEU A 14 1.54 0.24 3.84
CA LEU A 14 1.67 1.51 3.14
C LEU A 14 0.32 2.09 2.72
N ILE A 15 -0.62 1.26 2.26
CA ILE A 15 -1.99 1.68 1.94
C ILE A 15 -2.69 2.22 3.19
N LEU A 16 -2.55 1.53 4.33
CA LEU A 16 -3.14 1.96 5.59
C LEU A 16 -2.55 3.28 6.09
N LEU A 17 -1.22 3.43 6.05
CA LEU A 17 -0.53 4.67 6.42
C LEU A 17 -0.93 5.84 5.50
N GLY A 18 -1.00 5.60 4.19
CA GLY A 18 -1.47 6.59 3.21
C GLY A 18 -2.92 7.00 3.46
N GLY A 19 -3.80 6.04 3.76
CA GLY A 19 -5.19 6.30 4.12
C GLY A 19 -5.33 7.13 5.41
N VAL A 20 -4.54 6.83 6.45
CA VAL A 20 -4.51 7.61 7.70
C VAL A 20 -4.02 9.03 7.44
N PHE A 21 -2.94 9.21 6.68
CA PHE A 21 -2.43 10.54 6.34
C PHE A 21 -3.46 11.36 5.54
N PHE A 22 -4.08 10.76 4.52
CA PHE A 22 -5.15 11.39 3.75
C PHE A 22 -6.33 11.80 4.65
N PHE A 23 -6.75 10.90 5.56
CA PHE A 23 -7.83 11.17 6.49
C PHE A 23 -7.53 12.33 7.42
N VAL A 24 -6.34 12.37 8.03
CA VAL A 24 -5.91 13.47 8.91
C VAL A 24 -5.87 14.79 8.16
N SER A 25 -5.28 14.82 6.96
CA SER A 25 -5.21 16.01 6.11
C SER A 25 -6.62 16.56 5.78
N LYS A 26 -7.53 15.68 5.34
CA LYS A 26 -8.92 16.08 5.01
C LYS A 26 -9.72 16.46 6.25
N LYS A 27 -9.53 15.78 7.38
CA LYS A 27 -10.19 16.13 8.64
C LYS A 27 -9.78 17.52 9.13
N ASN A 28 -8.51 17.89 8.99
CA ASN A 28 -8.04 19.23 9.36
C ASN A 28 -8.70 20.31 8.48
N ALA A 29 -8.79 20.10 7.17
CA ALA A 29 -9.50 21.02 6.27
C ALA A 29 -10.99 21.13 6.61
N LEU A 30 -11.64 20.01 6.96
CA LEU A 30 -13.03 20.02 7.43
C LEU A 30 -13.16 20.80 8.75
N ASN A 31 -12.25 20.62 9.70
CA ASN A 31 -12.29 21.35 10.96
C ASN A 31 -12.21 22.87 10.72
N GLU A 32 -11.34 23.33 9.82
CA GLU A 32 -11.27 24.75 9.44
C GLU A 32 -12.62 25.25 8.89
N ILE A 33 -13.23 24.51 7.96
CA ILE A 33 -14.56 24.83 7.42
C ILE A 33 -15.62 24.86 8.53
N SER A 34 -15.57 23.93 9.48
CA SER A 34 -16.53 23.88 10.60
C SER A 34 -16.41 25.11 11.51
N THR A 35 -15.19 25.59 11.77
CA THR A 35 -14.98 26.80 12.57
C THR A 35 -15.45 28.05 11.85
N ILE A 36 -15.22 28.15 10.54
CA ILE A 36 -15.73 29.26 9.71
C ILE A 36 -17.26 29.24 9.72
N ARG A 37 -17.86 28.06 9.55
CA ARG A 37 -19.30 27.87 9.60
C ARG A 37 -19.90 28.28 10.94
N GLU A 38 -19.33 27.82 12.06
CA GLU A 38 -19.83 28.17 13.39
C GLU A 38 -19.77 29.68 13.64
N ARG A 39 -18.68 30.34 13.22
CA ARG A 39 -18.56 31.80 13.28
C ARG A 39 -19.62 32.49 12.44
N ALA A 40 -19.84 32.02 11.20
CA ALA A 40 -20.83 32.61 10.30
C ALA A 40 -22.28 32.37 10.77
N GLU A 41 -22.59 31.21 11.37
CA GLU A 41 -23.90 30.91 11.96
C GLU A 41 -24.17 31.84 13.15
N ASN A 42 -23.23 31.89 14.10
CA ASN A 42 -23.31 32.79 15.26
C ASN A 42 -23.44 34.26 14.82
N TYR A 43 -22.68 34.65 13.81
CA TYR A 43 -22.76 35.98 13.22
C TYR A 43 -24.16 36.31 12.71
N SER A 44 -24.74 35.44 11.86
CA SER A 44 -26.06 35.66 11.30
C SER A 44 -27.17 35.71 12.36
N LEU A 45 -27.02 34.93 13.44
CA LEU A 45 -28.00 34.88 14.52
C LEU A 45 -27.99 36.18 15.32
N VAL A 46 -26.80 36.63 15.75
CA VAL A 46 -26.65 37.88 16.48
C VAL A 46 -27.10 39.06 15.62
N MET A 47 -26.74 39.07 14.33
CA MET A 47 -27.23 40.11 13.41
C MET A 47 -28.74 40.17 13.37
N LEU A 48 -29.44 39.04 13.16
CA LEU A 48 -30.91 39.08 13.10
C LEU A 48 -31.53 39.58 14.39
N GLN A 49 -30.97 39.18 15.53
CA GLN A 49 -31.46 39.59 16.84
C GLN A 49 -31.23 41.08 17.09
N ASP A 50 -30.01 41.57 16.86
CA ASP A 50 -29.62 42.95 17.18
C ASP A 50 -30.04 43.96 16.11
N LEU A 51 -30.38 43.51 14.90
CA LEU A 51 -30.80 44.38 13.80
C LEU A 51 -32.31 44.36 13.59
N GLY A 52 -32.94 43.19 13.75
CA GLY A 52 -34.34 42.93 13.42
C GLY A 52 -35.35 43.28 14.51
N TYR A 53 -36.36 42.42 14.70
CA TYR A 53 -37.49 42.67 15.60
C TYR A 53 -37.04 42.71 17.06
N GLY A 54 -37.14 43.90 17.67
CA GLY A 54 -36.64 44.16 19.04
C GLY A 54 -35.17 44.57 19.09
N GLY A 55 -34.49 44.62 17.94
CA GLY A 55 -33.15 45.16 17.78
C GLY A 55 -33.14 46.63 17.35
N LEU A 56 -32.04 47.03 16.71
CA LEU A 56 -31.70 48.41 16.34
C LEU A 56 -32.81 49.11 15.56
N ILE A 57 -33.30 48.51 14.47
CA ILE A 57 -34.32 49.13 13.61
C ILE A 57 -35.59 49.41 14.41
N HIS A 58 -35.99 48.45 15.27
CA HIS A 58 -37.18 48.59 16.09
C HIS A 58 -36.99 49.64 17.19
N ASN A 59 -35.83 49.67 17.84
CA ASN A 59 -35.52 50.65 18.88
C ASN A 59 -35.43 52.07 18.32
N VAL A 60 -34.87 52.27 17.13
CA VAL A 60 -34.88 53.58 16.45
C VAL A 60 -36.31 54.02 16.16
N LYS A 61 -37.15 53.15 15.58
CA LYS A 61 -38.55 53.47 15.28
C LYS A 61 -39.34 53.79 16.55
N ASN A 62 -39.17 52.99 17.61
CA ASN A 62 -39.84 53.24 18.89
C ASN A 62 -39.35 54.53 19.54
N TYR A 63 -38.05 54.84 19.44
CA TYR A 63 -37.53 56.10 19.96
C TYR A 63 -38.07 57.30 19.20
N LEU A 64 -38.12 57.23 17.86
CA LEU A 64 -38.74 58.26 17.02
C LEU A 64 -40.20 58.54 17.44
N LEU A 65 -40.99 57.48 17.65
CA LEU A 65 -42.42 57.59 17.94
C LEU A 65 -42.73 57.98 19.39
N ARG A 66 -42.00 57.42 20.35
CA ARG A 66 -42.34 57.49 21.78
C ARG A 66 -41.44 58.43 22.59
N ARG A 67 -40.24 58.73 22.08
CA ARG A 67 -39.22 59.57 22.75
C ARG A 67 -38.78 59.07 24.13
N ASP A 68 -39.05 57.81 24.44
CA ASP A 68 -38.61 57.18 25.68
C ASP A 68 -37.08 56.97 25.65
N PRO A 69 -36.32 57.52 26.62
CA PRO A 69 -34.87 57.35 26.70
C PRO A 69 -34.40 55.88 26.73
N GLU A 70 -35.25 54.95 27.17
CA GLU A 70 -34.91 53.53 27.19
C GLU A 70 -34.66 52.98 25.77
N TYR A 71 -35.45 53.40 24.77
CA TYR A 71 -35.23 52.99 23.38
C TYR A 71 -33.97 53.59 22.78
N TYR A 72 -33.59 54.81 23.18
CA TYR A 72 -32.30 55.37 22.80
C TYR A 72 -31.15 54.52 23.33
N LYS A 73 -31.20 54.19 24.63
CA LYS A 73 -30.17 53.38 25.28
C LYS A 73 -30.05 52.00 24.62
N GLN A 74 -31.17 51.28 24.48
CA GLN A 74 -31.19 49.97 23.84
C GLN A 74 -30.69 50.03 22.39
N GLY A 75 -31.06 51.06 21.63
CA GLY A 75 -30.54 51.29 20.28
C GLY A 75 -29.02 51.49 20.26
N LYS A 76 -28.46 52.31 21.17
CA LYS A 76 -27.00 52.49 21.28
C LYS A 76 -26.29 51.21 21.70
N ASP A 77 -26.90 50.41 22.58
CA ASP A 77 -26.38 49.09 22.97
C ASP A 77 -26.37 48.12 21.78
N ASN A 78 -27.43 48.08 20.95
CA ASN A 78 -27.44 47.30 19.72
C ASN A 78 -26.34 47.75 18.74
N VAL A 79 -26.15 49.06 18.57
CA VAL A 79 -25.06 49.59 17.72
C VAL A 79 -23.70 49.12 18.24
N ALA A 80 -23.44 49.22 19.54
CA ALA A 80 -22.18 48.80 20.14
C ALA A 80 -21.93 47.29 19.93
N ASN A 81 -22.94 46.46 20.15
CA ASN A 81 -22.86 45.02 19.93
C ASN A 81 -22.56 44.68 18.46
N LEU A 82 -23.30 45.29 17.52
CA LEU A 82 -23.10 45.07 16.08
C LEU A 82 -21.71 45.54 15.61
N LYS A 83 -21.20 46.68 16.12
CA LYS A 83 -19.84 47.17 15.84
C LYS A 83 -18.76 46.27 16.44
N GLN A 84 -19.00 45.69 17.61
CA GLN A 84 -18.07 44.72 18.19
C GLN A 84 -18.03 43.43 17.36
N LEU A 85 -19.19 42.96 16.90
CA LEU A 85 -19.34 41.76 16.08
C LEU A 85 -18.57 41.88 14.75
N ASN A 86 -18.51 43.08 14.16
CA ASN A 86 -17.73 43.38 12.96
C ASN A 86 -16.24 42.96 13.09
N THR A 87 -15.62 43.18 14.25
CA THR A 87 -14.20 42.82 14.45
C THR A 87 -13.91 41.32 14.26
N VAL A 88 -14.92 40.47 14.39
CA VAL A 88 -14.82 39.01 14.20
C VAL A 88 -14.90 38.60 12.72
N ILE A 89 -15.58 39.39 11.88
CA ILE A 89 -15.88 39.05 10.47
C ILE A 89 -14.69 39.31 9.56
N VAL A 90 -13.88 40.34 9.84
CA VAL A 90 -12.74 40.74 8.98
C VAL A 90 -11.72 39.59 8.79
N GLY A 91 -11.75 38.57 9.65
CA GLY A 91 -10.98 37.34 9.50
C GLY A 91 -11.47 36.36 8.42
N VAL A 92 -12.65 36.58 7.82
CA VAL A 92 -13.25 35.73 6.78
C VAL A 92 -13.01 36.36 5.42
N SER A 93 -11.95 35.92 4.72
CA SER A 93 -11.48 36.48 3.44
C SER A 93 -12.37 36.13 2.23
N ASN A 94 -13.67 36.43 2.29
CA ASN A 94 -14.58 36.28 1.14
C ASN A 94 -14.96 37.67 0.58
N PRO A 95 -14.59 38.02 -0.67
CA PRO A 95 -14.85 39.34 -1.26
C PRO A 95 -16.32 39.76 -1.27
N THR A 96 -17.24 38.81 -1.47
CA THR A 96 -18.69 39.09 -1.46
C THR A 96 -19.16 39.42 -0.04
N ILE A 97 -18.66 38.71 0.96
CA ILE A 97 -18.95 39.01 2.38
C ILE A 97 -18.40 40.40 2.73
N LEU A 98 -17.21 40.76 2.24
CA LEU A 98 -16.59 42.06 2.49
C LEU A 98 -17.36 43.25 1.89
N GLN A 99 -17.91 43.12 0.68
CA GLN A 99 -18.74 44.17 0.09
C GLN A 99 -20.05 44.35 0.86
N ASN A 100 -20.74 43.22 1.09
CA ASN A 100 -21.99 43.20 1.86
C ASN A 100 -21.81 43.75 3.28
N HIS A 101 -20.62 43.56 3.84
CA HIS A 101 -20.25 44.09 5.14
C HIS A 101 -20.15 45.62 5.16
N ALA A 102 -19.65 46.26 4.09
CA ALA A 102 -19.55 47.72 4.04
C ALA A 102 -20.95 48.38 4.04
N ASP A 103 -21.89 47.83 3.28
CA ASP A 103 -23.26 48.35 3.19
C ASP A 103 -23.99 48.21 4.53
N LEU A 104 -23.81 47.06 5.20
CA LEU A 104 -24.30 46.85 6.55
C LEU A 104 -23.76 47.88 7.55
N MET A 105 -22.45 48.12 7.54
CA MET A 105 -21.83 49.07 8.47
C MET A 105 -22.32 50.50 8.22
N SER A 106 -22.53 50.86 6.95
CA SER A 106 -23.13 52.14 6.57
C SER A 106 -24.54 52.30 7.17
N MET A 107 -25.37 51.24 7.10
CA MET A 107 -26.70 51.24 7.72
C MET A 107 -26.63 51.38 9.25
N ILE A 108 -25.73 50.63 9.91
CA ILE A 108 -25.56 50.71 11.37
C ILE A 108 -25.17 52.13 11.78
N ASP A 109 -24.21 52.75 11.07
CA ASP A 109 -23.78 54.12 11.34
C ASP A 109 -24.87 55.16 11.05
N HIS A 110 -25.71 54.90 10.05
CA HIS A 110 -26.88 55.73 9.78
C HIS A 110 -27.86 55.70 10.94
N TYR A 111 -28.21 54.52 11.45
CA TYR A 111 -29.11 54.40 12.60
C TYR A 111 -28.51 54.94 13.89
N ASP A 112 -27.21 54.80 14.10
CA ASP A 112 -26.48 55.41 15.23
C ASP A 112 -26.66 56.95 15.22
N LYS A 113 -26.47 57.58 14.05
CA LYS A 113 -26.70 59.01 13.87
C LYS A 113 -28.18 59.38 14.01
N ALA A 114 -29.08 58.54 13.52
CA ALA A 114 -30.52 58.77 13.65
C ALA A 114 -30.93 58.86 15.13
N LEU A 115 -30.41 57.99 16.00
CA LEU A 115 -30.67 58.07 17.45
C LEU A 115 -30.23 59.42 18.02
N ASP A 116 -29.06 59.93 17.63
CA ASP A 116 -28.56 61.21 18.11
C ASP A 116 -29.33 62.40 17.52
N ILE A 117 -29.78 62.33 16.26
CA ILE A 117 -30.66 63.34 15.64
C ILE A 117 -32.00 63.41 16.38
N ILE A 118 -32.65 62.27 16.63
CA ILE A 118 -33.94 62.20 17.36
C ILE A 118 -33.78 62.80 18.77
N LYS A 119 -32.67 62.49 19.45
CA LYS A 119 -32.37 62.97 20.80
C LYS A 119 -32.14 64.48 20.86
N ASN A 120 -31.44 65.04 19.88
CA ASN A 120 -31.05 66.46 19.86
C ASN A 120 -32.12 67.38 19.27
N ASN A 121 -33.20 66.84 18.67
CA ASN A 121 -34.25 67.61 18.01
C ASN A 121 -35.64 67.28 18.58
N VAL A 122 -35.80 67.42 19.89
CA VAL A 122 -37.05 67.08 20.60
C VAL A 122 -38.26 67.92 20.17
N ASP A 123 -38.02 69.11 19.62
CA ASP A 123 -39.06 70.05 19.21
C ASP A 123 -39.63 69.78 17.80
N LEU A 124 -38.97 68.94 17.01
CA LEU A 124 -39.44 68.59 15.67
C LEU A 124 -40.54 67.53 15.72
N ASP A 125 -41.53 67.67 14.85
CA ASP A 125 -42.56 66.65 14.71
C ASP A 125 -42.00 65.33 14.14
N THR A 126 -42.75 64.26 14.35
CA THR A 126 -42.32 62.91 13.99
C THR A 126 -42.14 62.73 12.49
N LEU A 127 -42.97 63.37 11.65
CA LEU A 127 -42.90 63.23 10.19
C LEU A 127 -41.66 63.94 9.64
N THR A 128 -41.36 65.14 10.16
CA THR A 128 -40.14 65.87 9.81
C THR A 128 -38.91 65.05 10.17
N LEU A 129 -38.86 64.46 11.38
CA LEU A 129 -37.74 63.65 11.80
C LEU A 129 -37.60 62.34 11.02
N ASP A 130 -38.71 61.68 10.70
CA ASP A 130 -38.71 60.49 9.85
C ASP A 130 -38.03 60.77 8.50
N SER A 131 -38.34 61.93 7.88
CA SER A 131 -37.71 62.34 6.63
C SER A 131 -36.19 62.55 6.72
N TYR A 132 -35.67 62.91 7.90
CA TYR A 132 -34.23 63.09 8.13
C TYR A 132 -33.49 61.77 8.38
N ILE A 133 -34.19 60.77 8.91
CA ILE A 133 -33.58 59.50 9.32
C ILE A 133 -33.95 58.31 8.45
N ALA A 134 -34.82 58.50 7.44
CA ALA A 134 -35.21 57.47 6.51
C ALA A 134 -33.97 56.81 5.86
N PHE A 135 -33.99 55.47 5.79
CA PHE A 135 -32.94 54.66 5.20
C PHE A 135 -33.56 53.46 4.49
N ASP A 136 -33.05 53.14 3.30
CA ASP A 136 -33.43 51.93 2.56
C ASP A 136 -32.63 50.74 3.10
N ASP A 137 -33.20 50.08 4.11
CA ASP A 137 -32.61 48.92 4.80
C ASP A 137 -32.85 47.60 4.08
N ILE A 138 -33.62 47.59 2.98
CA ILE A 138 -34.00 46.39 2.23
C ILE A 138 -32.77 45.60 1.79
N LYS A 139 -31.81 46.27 1.13
CA LYS A 139 -30.58 45.64 0.65
C LYS A 139 -29.76 45.03 1.79
N THR A 140 -29.75 45.67 2.95
CA THR A 140 -28.99 45.19 4.11
C THR A 140 -29.66 43.97 4.75
N ILE A 141 -30.99 43.93 4.76
CA ILE A 141 -31.74 42.76 5.22
C ILE A 141 -31.54 41.58 4.25
N GLU A 142 -31.57 41.83 2.93
CA GLU A 142 -31.26 40.83 1.91
C GLU A 142 -29.87 40.20 2.14
N ILE A 143 -28.86 41.02 2.46
CA ILE A 143 -27.51 40.55 2.81
C ILE A 143 -27.54 39.54 3.97
N VAL A 144 -28.33 39.79 5.02
CA VAL A 144 -28.41 38.88 6.17
C VAL A 144 -29.02 37.54 5.74
N TYR A 145 -30.07 37.56 4.92
CA TYR A 145 -30.68 36.35 4.38
C TYR A 145 -29.72 35.58 3.46
N ASP A 146 -28.94 36.28 2.63
CA ASP A 146 -27.93 35.67 1.77
C ASP A 146 -26.85 34.94 2.59
N ILE A 147 -26.40 35.54 3.70
CA ILE A 147 -25.45 34.90 4.62
C ILE A 147 -26.06 33.64 5.23
N GLN A 148 -27.35 33.66 5.62
CA GLN A 148 -28.02 32.46 6.14
C GLN A 148 -28.16 31.36 5.08
N ALA A 149 -28.57 31.72 3.88
CA ALA A 149 -28.66 30.79 2.76
C ALA A 149 -27.29 30.17 2.46
N ALA A 150 -26.23 30.98 2.45
CA ALA A 150 -24.86 30.50 2.31
C ALA A 150 -24.45 29.55 3.45
N ASN A 151 -24.81 29.86 4.71
CA ASN A 151 -24.55 28.98 5.85
C ASN A 151 -25.24 27.61 5.72
N ILE A 152 -26.48 27.57 5.23
CA ILE A 152 -27.20 26.31 4.95
C ILE A 152 -26.46 25.49 3.89
N ILE A 153 -26.02 26.12 2.80
CA ILE A 153 -25.27 25.46 1.72
C ILE A 153 -23.92 24.92 2.25
N ILE A 154 -23.20 25.72 3.05
CA ILE A 154 -21.94 25.31 3.67
C ILE A 154 -22.17 24.12 4.62
N LYS A 155 -23.24 24.13 5.42
CA LYS A 155 -23.62 23.03 6.31
C LYS A 155 -23.88 21.73 5.53
N GLN A 156 -24.65 21.81 4.46
CA GLN A 156 -24.94 20.65 3.61
C GLN A 156 -23.67 20.12 2.94
N THR A 157 -22.84 21.01 2.41
CA THR A 157 -21.56 20.68 1.77
C THR A 157 -20.60 20.02 2.75
N TYR A 158 -20.50 20.55 3.97
CA TYR A 158 -19.68 19.98 5.04
C TYR A 158 -20.16 18.57 5.42
N THR A 159 -21.48 18.39 5.60
CA THR A 159 -22.07 17.10 5.98
C THR A 159 -21.75 16.06 4.92
N LYS A 160 -22.00 16.38 3.65
CA LYS A 160 -21.68 15.51 2.51
C LYS A 160 -20.19 15.16 2.43
N ALA A 161 -19.30 16.16 2.57
CA ALA A 161 -17.87 15.94 2.54
C ALA A 161 -17.38 15.06 3.71
N SER A 162 -18.01 15.19 4.89
CA SER A 162 -17.69 14.35 6.05
C SER A 162 -18.14 12.90 5.86
N GLU A 163 -19.29 12.66 5.23
CA GLU A 163 -19.79 11.34 4.88
C GLU A 163 -18.91 10.67 3.81
N GLU A 164 -18.53 11.41 2.77
CA GLU A 164 -17.59 10.93 1.74
C GLU A 164 -16.23 10.55 2.34
N LEU A 165 -15.70 11.37 3.28
CA LEU A 165 -14.45 11.07 3.97
C LEU A 165 -14.55 9.80 4.82
N LEU A 166 -15.67 9.61 5.53
CA LEU A 166 -15.93 8.40 6.31
C LEU A 166 -15.96 7.16 5.41
N PHE A 167 -16.66 7.24 4.27
CA PHE A 167 -16.73 6.14 3.30
C PHE A 167 -15.34 5.77 2.76
N ILE A 168 -14.54 6.77 2.37
CA ILE A 168 -13.17 6.56 1.89
C ILE A 168 -12.31 5.89 2.98
N MET A 169 -12.41 6.34 4.23
CA MET A 169 -11.67 5.74 5.35
C MET A 169 -12.03 4.26 5.55
N VAL A 170 -13.32 3.93 5.53
CA VAL A 170 -13.79 2.54 5.63
C VAL A 170 -13.26 1.70 4.47
N ALA A 171 -13.28 2.23 3.24
CA ALA A 171 -12.75 1.54 2.07
C ALA A 171 -11.24 1.22 2.21
N PHE A 172 -10.43 2.16 2.72
CA PHE A 172 -9.01 1.94 3.00
C PHE A 172 -8.79 0.84 4.05
N ILE A 173 -9.56 0.85 5.14
CA ILE A 173 -9.46 -0.17 6.20
C ILE A 173 -9.81 -1.55 5.65
N VAL A 174 -10.95 -1.68 4.97
CA VAL A 174 -11.41 -2.96 4.40
C VAL A 174 -10.38 -3.51 3.40
N THR A 175 -9.88 -2.65 2.50
CA THR A 175 -8.86 -3.05 1.51
C THR A 175 -7.57 -3.53 2.18
N SER A 176 -7.12 -2.82 3.22
CA SER A 176 -5.91 -3.19 3.97
C SER A 176 -6.07 -4.54 4.68
N VAL A 177 -7.24 -4.78 5.29
CA VAL A 177 -7.58 -6.06 5.94
C VAL A 177 -7.62 -7.21 4.92
N ILE A 178 -8.23 -7.02 3.75
CA ILE A 178 -8.27 -8.03 2.69
C ILE A 178 -6.85 -8.40 2.24
N LEU A 179 -5.99 -7.41 1.97
CA LEU A 179 -4.60 -7.63 1.57
C LEU A 179 -3.78 -8.34 2.66
N PHE A 180 -4.03 -8.01 3.93
CA PHE A 180 -3.39 -8.67 5.05
C PHE A 180 -3.79 -10.15 5.17
N CYS A 181 -5.09 -10.46 5.03
CA CYS A 181 -5.59 -11.83 4.98
C CYS A 181 -4.97 -12.64 3.83
N ILE A 182 -4.87 -12.05 2.63
CA ILE A 182 -4.20 -12.68 1.47
C ILE A 182 -2.73 -12.96 1.76
N SER A 183 -2.03 -12.02 2.41
CA SER A 183 -0.63 -12.19 2.82
C SER A 183 -0.46 -13.37 3.79
N ILE A 184 -1.33 -13.47 4.81
CA ILE A 184 -1.32 -14.60 5.77
C ILE A 184 -1.55 -15.94 5.06
N ILE A 185 -2.60 -16.04 4.23
CA ILE A 185 -2.91 -17.27 3.50
C ILE A 185 -1.75 -17.69 2.61
N SER A 186 -1.11 -16.73 1.93
CA SER A 186 0.06 -16.99 1.08
C SER A 186 1.25 -17.50 1.89
N HIS A 187 1.50 -16.92 3.07
CA HIS A 187 2.56 -17.36 3.97
C HIS A 187 2.32 -18.79 4.49
N LEU A 188 1.07 -19.11 4.88
CA LEU A 188 0.71 -20.44 5.33
C LEU A 188 0.95 -21.49 4.23
N LYS A 189 0.53 -21.22 2.99
CA LYS A 189 0.79 -22.10 1.84
C LYS A 189 2.27 -22.29 1.56
N GLU A 190 3.06 -21.21 1.57
CA GLU A 190 4.51 -21.30 1.39
C GLU A 190 5.16 -22.14 2.49
N SER A 191 4.69 -22.02 3.74
CA SER A 191 5.18 -22.83 4.87
C SER A 191 4.88 -24.32 4.70
N GLU A 192 3.73 -24.69 4.16
CA GLU A 192 3.36 -26.08 3.89
C GLU A 192 4.22 -26.69 2.78
N VAL A 193 4.40 -25.95 1.68
CA VAL A 193 5.26 -26.37 0.58
C VAL A 193 6.70 -26.55 1.06
N ASN A 194 7.24 -25.63 1.85
CA ASN A 194 8.58 -25.74 2.42
C ASN A 194 8.71 -26.93 3.38
N ARG A 195 7.68 -27.23 4.18
CA ARG A 195 7.63 -28.44 5.02
C ARG A 195 7.65 -29.70 4.17
N TYR A 196 6.89 -29.76 3.09
CA TYR A 196 6.86 -30.90 2.17
C TYR A 196 8.22 -31.10 1.46
N ILE A 197 8.85 -30.03 0.97
CA ILE A 197 10.18 -30.08 0.36
C ILE A 197 11.21 -30.60 1.36
N ALA A 198 11.25 -30.05 2.58
CA ALA A 198 12.17 -30.48 3.62
C ALA A 198 11.98 -31.96 4.01
N GLN A 199 10.75 -32.46 4.05
CA GLN A 199 10.46 -33.88 4.27
C GLN A 199 10.98 -34.77 3.13
N LYS A 200 10.81 -34.34 1.87
CA LYS A 200 11.33 -35.05 0.69
C LYS A 200 12.86 -35.09 0.68
N GLU A 201 13.51 -33.99 1.01
CA GLU A 201 14.97 -33.91 1.12
C GLU A 201 15.50 -34.84 2.22
N LYS A 202 14.87 -34.85 3.40
CA LYS A 202 15.23 -35.78 4.49
C LYS A 202 15.06 -37.25 4.07
N LEU A 203 13.98 -37.59 3.38
CA LEU A 203 13.75 -38.95 2.89
C LEU A 203 14.79 -39.35 1.83
N ALA A 204 15.15 -38.43 0.93
CA ALA A 204 16.19 -38.66 -0.07
C ALA A 204 17.55 -38.87 0.59
N ALA A 205 17.94 -38.02 1.54
CA ALA A 205 19.17 -38.14 2.32
C ALA A 205 19.25 -39.49 3.06
N SER A 206 18.17 -39.89 3.75
CA SER A 206 18.11 -41.19 4.43
C SER A 206 18.25 -42.38 3.47
N LYS A 207 17.69 -42.29 2.25
CA LYS A 207 17.85 -43.34 1.23
C LYS A 207 19.30 -43.44 0.75
N VAL A 208 19.98 -42.31 0.55
CA VAL A 208 21.39 -42.25 0.15
C VAL A 208 22.28 -42.83 1.26
N GLU A 209 22.06 -42.44 2.52
CA GLU A 209 22.79 -42.96 3.67
C GLU A 209 22.65 -44.48 3.84
N LYS A 210 21.43 -45.01 3.69
CA LYS A 210 21.18 -46.47 3.71
C LYS A 210 21.88 -47.19 2.56
N ALA A 211 21.92 -46.60 1.37
CA ALA A 211 22.62 -47.16 0.22
C ALA A 211 24.14 -47.22 0.48
N LEU A 212 24.72 -46.11 0.93
CA LEU A 212 26.15 -46.02 1.29
C LEU A 212 26.52 -47.01 2.42
N SER A 213 25.67 -47.14 3.45
CA SER A 213 25.88 -48.13 4.53
C SER A 213 25.86 -49.56 4.01
N THR A 214 24.98 -49.86 3.04
CA THR A 214 24.90 -51.19 2.41
C THR A 214 26.14 -51.47 1.58
N GLU A 215 26.56 -50.51 0.74
CA GLU A 215 27.76 -50.61 -0.08
C GLU A 215 29.02 -50.79 0.77
N ASN A 216 29.19 -50.00 1.83
CA ASN A 216 30.29 -50.13 2.78
C ASN A 216 30.32 -51.50 3.47
N SER A 217 29.16 -52.08 3.76
CA SER A 217 29.06 -53.42 4.35
C SER A 217 29.48 -54.50 3.35
N LEU A 218 29.11 -54.37 2.08
CA LEU A 218 29.51 -55.27 1.00
C LEU A 218 31.02 -55.19 0.72
N LEU A 219 31.61 -53.99 0.72
CA LEU A 219 33.05 -53.80 0.58
C LEU A 219 33.83 -54.47 1.72
N LYS A 220 33.34 -54.38 2.97
CA LYS A 220 33.94 -55.09 4.11
C LYS A 220 33.90 -56.61 3.94
N ILE A 221 32.80 -57.16 3.43
CA ILE A 221 32.67 -58.60 3.15
C ILE A 221 33.64 -59.02 2.02
N SER A 222 33.68 -58.25 0.93
CA SER A 222 34.58 -58.51 -0.21
C SER A 222 36.06 -58.54 0.23
N ASN A 223 36.50 -57.54 1.01
CA ASN A 223 37.86 -57.48 1.54
C ASN A 223 38.19 -58.64 2.50
N LYS A 224 37.20 -59.22 3.18
CA LYS A 224 37.38 -60.40 4.04
C LYS A 224 37.51 -61.69 3.23
N ILE A 225 36.79 -61.80 2.11
CA ILE A 225 36.76 -62.98 1.24
C ILE A 225 37.97 -63.03 0.32
N LEU A 226 38.47 -61.89 -0.15
CA LEU A 226 39.70 -61.82 -0.94
C LEU A 226 40.85 -62.43 -0.12
N PRO A 227 41.36 -63.63 -0.50
CA PRO A 227 42.38 -64.29 0.29
C PRO A 227 43.65 -63.43 0.34
N LYS A 228 44.36 -63.47 1.47
CA LYS A 228 45.75 -62.99 1.65
C LYS A 228 46.78 -63.67 0.71
N LYS A 229 46.36 -64.17 -0.46
CA LYS A 229 47.21 -64.86 -1.44
C LYS A 229 47.96 -63.94 -2.39
N PHE A 230 47.91 -62.62 -2.19
CA PHE A 230 48.97 -61.75 -2.68
C PHE A 230 50.10 -61.73 -1.65
N ASP A 231 50.76 -62.87 -1.49
CA ASP A 231 52.06 -62.96 -0.83
C ASP A 231 53.06 -62.31 -1.78
N THR A 232 53.36 -61.04 -1.54
CA THR A 232 54.40 -60.30 -2.26
C THR A 232 55.77 -60.75 -1.76
N ASN A 233 56.18 -61.96 -2.12
CA ASN A 233 57.59 -62.29 -2.32
C ASN A 233 57.96 -62.03 -3.78
N ILE A 234 57.73 -60.79 -4.24
CA ILE A 234 58.40 -60.23 -5.41
C ILE A 234 59.44 -59.25 -4.87
N THR A 235 60.46 -59.79 -4.21
CA THR A 235 61.79 -59.18 -4.20
C THR A 235 62.45 -59.53 -5.52
N SER A 236 62.12 -58.81 -6.59
CA SER A 236 63.05 -58.69 -7.72
C SER A 236 63.09 -57.23 -8.20
N PRO A 237 64.21 -56.52 -8.00
CA PRO A 237 64.45 -55.23 -8.62
C PRO A 237 64.97 -55.45 -10.04
N THR A 238 64.19 -56.07 -10.92
CA THR A 238 64.50 -56.15 -12.37
C THR A 238 63.25 -56.53 -13.16
N LEU A 239 62.42 -55.53 -13.49
CA LEU A 239 61.65 -55.46 -14.74
C LEU A 239 60.91 -54.11 -14.82
N TYR A 240 61.67 -53.03 -14.63
CA TYR A 240 61.30 -51.68 -15.10
C TYR A 240 62.05 -51.41 -16.41
N SER A 241 61.70 -52.16 -17.45
CA SER A 241 62.04 -51.75 -18.81
C SER A 241 60.97 -52.27 -19.76
N SER A 242 60.27 -51.31 -20.37
CA SER A 242 59.41 -51.46 -21.53
C SER A 242 58.18 -52.36 -21.41
N TYR A 243 57.18 -51.93 -20.63
CA TYR A 243 55.80 -52.02 -21.12
C TYR A 243 55.41 -50.66 -21.70
N ARG A 244 55.86 -50.43 -22.93
CA ARG A 244 55.24 -49.43 -23.80
C ARG A 244 53.94 -50.07 -24.26
N ILE A 245 52.84 -49.75 -23.59
CA ILE A 245 51.49 -50.11 -24.06
C ILE A 245 51.28 -49.33 -25.36
N LYS A 246 51.63 -49.95 -26.47
CA LYS A 246 51.16 -49.59 -27.80
C LYS A 246 49.82 -50.29 -27.99
N GLY A 247 48.75 -49.50 -28.06
CA GLY A 247 47.54 -49.80 -28.82
C GLY A 247 46.62 -50.90 -28.29
N ASN A 248 45.41 -50.47 -27.94
CA ASN A 248 44.13 -51.19 -28.11
C ASN A 248 43.61 -52.19 -27.07
N ASP A 249 44.34 -52.59 -26.02
CA ASP A 249 43.78 -53.54 -25.03
C ASP A 249 43.59 -53.00 -23.60
N CYS A 250 43.83 -51.71 -23.36
CA CYS A 250 43.59 -51.10 -22.04
C CYS A 250 42.12 -50.72 -21.79
N ASP A 251 41.33 -50.56 -22.85
CA ASP A 251 39.92 -50.17 -22.72
C ASP A 251 39.04 -51.29 -22.19
N ILE A 252 39.37 -52.56 -22.46
CA ILE A 252 38.50 -53.67 -22.07
C ILE A 252 38.54 -53.91 -20.56
N SER A 253 39.66 -53.67 -19.88
CA SER A 253 39.76 -53.88 -18.43
C SER A 253 39.14 -52.74 -17.63
N LEU A 254 39.34 -51.48 -18.06
CA LEU A 254 38.66 -50.32 -17.47
C LEU A 254 37.16 -50.32 -17.81
N ALA A 255 36.76 -50.70 -19.03
CA ALA A 255 35.36 -50.86 -19.37
C ALA A 255 34.72 -52.04 -18.64
N LYS A 256 35.42 -53.16 -18.41
CA LYS A 256 34.92 -54.27 -17.58
C LYS A 256 34.76 -53.87 -16.12
N ILE A 257 35.68 -53.08 -15.57
CA ILE A 257 35.56 -52.56 -14.21
C ILE A 257 34.42 -51.54 -14.12
N ALA A 258 34.28 -50.63 -15.08
CA ALA A 258 33.18 -49.67 -15.15
C ALA A 258 31.82 -50.36 -15.35
N ILE A 259 31.73 -51.37 -16.23
CA ILE A 259 30.54 -52.19 -16.45
C ILE A 259 30.23 -53.03 -15.21
N PHE A 260 31.22 -53.58 -14.51
CA PHE A 260 31.00 -54.32 -13.26
C PHE A 260 30.50 -53.41 -12.13
N ILE A 261 31.01 -52.18 -12.03
CA ILE A 261 30.51 -51.15 -11.10
C ILE A 261 29.08 -50.72 -11.47
N LEU A 262 28.78 -50.55 -12.76
CA LEU A 262 27.45 -50.20 -13.27
C LEU A 262 26.42 -51.33 -13.11
N LEU A 263 26.81 -52.59 -13.32
CA LEU A 263 25.92 -53.76 -13.23
C LEU A 263 25.68 -54.23 -11.79
N SER A 264 26.60 -53.94 -10.87
CA SER A 264 26.45 -54.29 -9.45
C SER A 264 25.46 -53.38 -8.71
N ASN A 265 25.01 -52.28 -9.34
CA ASN A 265 24.15 -51.27 -8.71
C ASN A 265 22.84 -51.06 -9.49
N LYS A 266 21.87 -51.95 -9.30
CA LYS A 266 20.54 -51.98 -9.96
C LYS A 266 19.65 -50.71 -9.80
N LYS A 267 20.11 -49.65 -9.13
CA LYS A 267 19.35 -48.42 -8.85
C LYS A 267 19.73 -47.20 -9.71
N ILE A 268 20.76 -47.30 -10.54
CA ILE A 268 21.18 -46.20 -11.41
C ILE A 268 20.52 -46.34 -12.79
N GLN A 269 19.18 -46.36 -12.83
CA GLN A 269 18.44 -46.19 -14.09
C GLN A 269 17.95 -44.74 -14.24
N TYR A 270 17.80 -44.00 -13.14
CA TYR A 270 17.35 -42.60 -13.12
C TYR A 270 18.49 -41.57 -13.07
N PHE A 271 19.72 -41.97 -12.75
CA PHE A 271 20.88 -41.05 -12.71
C PHE A 271 21.52 -40.87 -14.10
N ILE A 272 21.18 -41.71 -15.07
CA ILE A 272 21.84 -41.78 -16.38
C ILE A 272 21.41 -40.64 -17.32
N GLU A 273 20.21 -40.08 -17.20
CA GLU A 273 19.77 -38.98 -18.07
C GLU A 273 20.47 -37.64 -17.79
N GLY A 274 20.90 -37.39 -16.54
CA GLY A 274 21.54 -36.13 -16.15
C GLY A 274 23.03 -36.06 -16.49
N ASP A 275 23.77 -37.17 -16.36
CA ASP A 275 25.24 -37.17 -16.42
C ASP A 275 25.85 -37.60 -17.76
N LEU A 276 25.04 -38.15 -18.67
CA LEU A 276 25.45 -38.40 -20.06
C LEU A 276 25.80 -37.10 -20.81
N LEU A 277 25.18 -35.97 -20.42
CA LEU A 277 25.52 -34.63 -20.91
C LEU A 277 26.92 -34.17 -20.45
N SER A 278 27.35 -34.59 -19.26
CA SER A 278 28.66 -34.27 -18.68
C SER A 278 29.80 -35.06 -19.33
N MET A 279 29.58 -36.36 -19.64
CA MET A 279 30.56 -37.22 -20.33
C MET A 279 30.74 -36.89 -21.82
N ARG A 280 29.85 -36.08 -22.40
CA ARG A 280 29.87 -35.66 -23.81
C ARG A 280 31.13 -34.89 -24.21
N ARG A 281 31.90 -34.35 -23.25
CA ARG A 281 33.13 -33.58 -23.52
C ARG A 281 34.39 -34.43 -23.76
N VAL A 282 34.38 -35.74 -23.50
CA VAL A 282 35.63 -36.53 -23.43
C VAL A 282 35.81 -37.54 -24.56
N ILE A 283 34.78 -37.84 -25.36
CA ILE A 283 34.86 -38.90 -26.39
C ILE A 283 34.78 -38.28 -27.80
N ASN A 284 35.76 -38.60 -28.65
CA ASN A 284 35.81 -38.17 -30.05
C ASN A 284 34.99 -39.17 -30.91
N LEU A 285 33.77 -38.77 -31.26
CA LEU A 285 32.65 -39.70 -31.53
C LEU A 285 32.49 -40.04 -33.02
N LYS A 286 32.82 -41.29 -33.36
CA LYS A 286 32.10 -42.11 -34.37
C LYS A 286 32.45 -43.59 -34.28
N GLY A 287 33.70 -43.92 -33.94
CA GLY A 287 34.15 -45.31 -33.75
C GLY A 287 33.53 -45.97 -32.50
N ASP A 288 33.47 -45.22 -31.39
CA ASP A 288 33.18 -45.78 -30.08
C ASP A 288 31.68 -46.04 -29.82
N ILE A 289 30.77 -45.31 -30.48
CA ILE A 289 29.32 -45.55 -30.37
C ILE A 289 28.95 -46.94 -30.92
N LYS A 290 29.62 -47.38 -32.00
CA LYS A 290 29.34 -48.67 -32.62
C LYS A 290 29.79 -49.84 -31.72
N VAL A 291 30.94 -49.67 -31.06
CA VAL A 291 31.47 -50.64 -30.09
C VAL A 291 30.59 -50.70 -28.84
N LEU A 292 30.13 -49.54 -28.36
CA LEU A 292 29.23 -49.45 -27.21
C LEU A 292 27.87 -50.11 -27.49
N ASN A 293 27.27 -49.85 -28.65
CA ASN A 293 26.01 -50.51 -29.06
C ASN A 293 26.18 -52.03 -29.19
N GLN A 294 27.32 -52.52 -29.69
CA GLN A 294 27.60 -53.96 -29.75
C GLN A 294 27.76 -54.59 -28.36
N LEU A 295 28.41 -53.89 -27.43
CA LEU A 295 28.57 -54.36 -26.05
C LEU A 295 27.22 -54.41 -25.33
N LEU A 296 26.38 -53.38 -25.47
CA LEU A 296 25.05 -53.34 -24.88
C LEU A 296 24.13 -54.46 -25.39
N ARG A 297 24.18 -54.77 -26.70
CA ARG A 297 23.45 -55.92 -27.26
C ARG A 297 23.92 -57.26 -26.69
N LYS A 298 25.23 -57.43 -26.44
CA LYS A 298 25.77 -58.67 -25.84
C LYS A 298 25.34 -58.91 -24.39
N VAL A 299 24.94 -57.86 -23.66
CA VAL A 299 24.34 -57.97 -22.31
C VAL A 299 22.81 -57.88 -22.32
N GLY A 300 22.17 -58.03 -23.48
CA GLY A 300 20.71 -58.13 -23.60
C GLY A 300 19.95 -56.80 -23.51
N LEU A 301 20.66 -55.66 -23.56
CA LEU A 301 20.06 -54.32 -23.57
C LEU A 301 19.95 -53.84 -25.01
N ASN A 302 18.71 -53.71 -25.49
CA ASN A 302 18.43 -53.28 -26.86
C ASN A 302 18.19 -51.76 -26.90
N VAL A 303 19.26 -50.99 -26.71
CA VAL A 303 19.24 -49.52 -26.77
C VAL A 303 19.96 -49.09 -28.04
N ASP A 304 19.28 -48.35 -28.91
CA ASP A 304 19.87 -47.81 -30.13
C ASP A 304 20.34 -46.37 -29.90
N LEU A 305 21.64 -46.21 -29.66
CA LEU A 305 22.24 -44.88 -29.47
C LEU A 305 22.50 -44.14 -30.79
N SER A 306 22.13 -44.70 -31.94
CA SER A 306 22.36 -44.06 -33.24
C SER A 306 21.38 -42.90 -33.54
N GLU A 307 20.24 -42.83 -32.84
CA GLU A 307 19.25 -41.76 -33.00
C GLU A 307 19.48 -40.54 -32.10
N VAL A 308 20.53 -40.55 -31.26
CA VAL A 308 20.85 -39.41 -30.39
C VAL A 308 21.42 -38.27 -31.24
N ASN A 309 20.51 -37.45 -31.77
CA ASN A 309 20.83 -36.35 -32.66
C ASN A 309 21.67 -35.30 -31.92
N VAL A 310 22.90 -35.08 -32.39
CA VAL A 310 23.81 -34.09 -31.82
C VAL A 310 23.39 -32.73 -32.36
N ASN A 311 22.42 -32.09 -31.71
CA ASN A 311 22.20 -30.67 -31.91
C ASN A 311 23.44 -29.92 -31.38
N GLU A 312 24.29 -29.50 -32.30
CA GLU A 312 25.33 -28.50 -32.08
C GLU A 312 24.64 -27.18 -31.72
N ASN A 313 24.53 -26.92 -30.42
CA ASN A 313 23.99 -25.66 -29.94
C ASN A 313 25.02 -24.55 -30.23
N LYS A 314 24.80 -23.81 -31.33
CA LYS A 314 25.45 -22.52 -31.57
C LYS A 314 24.69 -21.45 -30.76
N GLY A 315 25.29 -21.04 -29.64
CA GLY A 315 25.20 -19.74 -28.99
C GLY A 315 23.82 -19.15 -28.67
N TYR A 316 23.55 -19.00 -27.37
CA TYR A 316 23.13 -17.76 -26.71
C TYR A 316 23.63 -17.78 -25.26
#